data_AF-A0A5R9E5R6-F1
#
_entry.id   AF-A0A5R9E5R6-F1
#
_cell.length_a   1.000
_cell.length_b   1.000
_cell.length_c   1.000
_cell.angle_alpha   90.00
_cell.angle_beta   90.00
_cell.angle_gamma   90.00
#
_symmetry.space_group_name_H-M   'P 1'
#
loop_
_entity.id
_entity.type
_entity.pdbx_description
1 polymer ?
#
loop_
_entity_poly.entity_id
_entity_poly.type
_entity_poly.pdbx_seq_one_letter_code
_entity_poly.pdbx_strand_id
1 'polypeptide(L)'
;MVAEMKAEQIGQAARTDMQLMVPVRPILRRGVRLRRAGDSVVLDGADRAQVFSGAFARDGLVPLTDACDGTRGHAELASKVGFDENTVYKCLALLWTAGAIEEAASGEKPSVAPEWAVFLSRLGNSTGANPSWADAVSHLARRTVRLEGDPALVTAARRSLREVCRPVTTPVGPSDLPDELTVFFETASSTPLLAAIEERCRQDGRPLLRVRADARAITVGPYVDVSITPCLDCGSHGEAEFSGELPEHLHDLVAGLAAHHVVALLARATISHLPADSTVTDTATLSTDYRPAAIRPGCPRCSYTRGPVAQAPAGAVYEASVAMPPRAFLAPKDHQAHYYAANLRLQSQFKDWPSRPHTPLPALDLAALAKSERHDPSRGDVPLSLDALGTVLKIAFGVKDEESTTERVKRWTAASGNIGCTTAYVVLRDERIMPPGIYAYAQGSHTLAAISSRVPPGDAPCEIVITGDLKKVMTKYGTFGFRLVFLDAGCNLAAAREVAQQLGLGFAPHSDWDDEALALVLGTSPADEPIAGVATLGGTA
;
A
#
# COMPACT_ATOMS: atom_id res chain seq x y z
N MET A 1 -13.74 10.08 -6.46
CA MET A 1 -14.82 9.11 -6.13
C MET A 1 -15.19 9.31 -4.67
N VAL A 2 -16.48 9.42 -4.34
CA VAL A 2 -16.95 9.48 -2.94
C VAL A 2 -16.84 8.07 -2.37
N ALA A 3 -16.05 7.88 -1.31
CA ALA A 3 -15.94 6.60 -0.64
C ALA A 3 -17.22 6.32 0.16
N GLU A 4 -17.93 5.24 -0.18
CA GLU A 4 -19.12 4.81 0.56
C GLU A 4 -18.71 3.78 1.64
N MET A 5 -19.03 4.07 2.89
CA MET A 5 -18.79 3.20 4.04
C MET A 5 -20.05 3.07 4.90
N LYS A 6 -20.38 1.83 5.31
CA LYS A 6 -21.54 1.57 6.18
C LYS A 6 -21.11 1.51 7.65
N ALA A 7 -21.84 2.22 8.52
CA ALA A 7 -21.59 2.28 9.97
C ALA A 7 -21.59 0.89 10.63
N GLU A 8 -22.47 0.00 10.19
CA GLU A 8 -22.56 -1.36 10.72
C GLU A 8 -21.31 -2.20 10.45
N GLN A 9 -20.77 -2.11 9.23
CA GLN A 9 -19.58 -2.84 8.83
C GLN A 9 -18.35 -2.35 9.61
N ILE A 10 -18.15 -1.04 9.71
CA ILE A 10 -17.04 -0.45 10.47
C ILE A 10 -17.19 -0.71 11.97
N GLY A 11 -18.39 -0.57 12.52
CA GLY A 11 -18.60 -0.77 13.95
C GLY A 11 -18.39 -2.22 14.38
N GLN A 12 -18.71 -3.20 13.51
CA GLN A 12 -18.36 -4.59 13.77
C GLN A 12 -16.85 -4.82 13.66
N ALA A 13 -16.19 -4.24 12.65
CA ALA A 13 -14.75 -4.33 12.50
C ALA A 13 -14.02 -3.73 13.71
N ALA A 14 -14.43 -2.56 14.19
CA ALA A 14 -13.83 -1.87 15.33
C ALA A 14 -13.86 -2.65 16.66
N ARG A 15 -14.73 -3.66 16.77
CA ARG A 15 -14.77 -4.54 17.95
C ARG A 15 -13.74 -5.65 17.91
N THR A 16 -13.30 -6.05 16.72
CA THR A 16 -12.41 -7.19 16.51
C THR A 16 -11.03 -6.78 16.02
N ASP A 17 -10.94 -5.62 15.37
CA ASP A 17 -9.73 -5.08 14.79
C ASP A 17 -9.06 -4.12 15.78
N MET A 18 -7.96 -4.57 16.37
CA MET A 18 -7.17 -3.78 17.32
C MET A 18 -6.57 -2.51 16.70
N GLN A 19 -6.57 -2.36 15.36
CA GLN A 19 -6.09 -1.16 14.67
C GLN A 19 -7.18 -0.09 14.49
N LEU A 20 -8.44 -0.41 14.79
CA LEU A 20 -9.59 0.51 14.77
C LEU A 20 -10.00 0.91 16.18
N MET A 21 -9.30 1.88 16.77
CA MET A 21 -9.64 2.42 18.09
C MET A 21 -10.69 3.54 17.98
N VAL A 22 -11.91 3.28 18.46
CA VAL A 22 -12.97 4.30 18.57
C VAL A 22 -12.67 5.20 19.76
N PRO A 23 -12.68 6.55 19.61
CA PRO A 23 -12.42 7.47 20.72
C PRO A 23 -13.36 7.25 21.90
N VAL A 24 -12.81 7.24 23.11
CA VAL A 24 -13.54 7.08 24.36
C VAL A 24 -14.28 8.36 24.72
N ARG A 25 -13.62 9.52 24.59
CA ARG A 25 -14.21 10.85 24.80
C ARG A 25 -14.10 11.65 23.49
N PRO A 26 -14.98 11.38 22.53
CA PRO A 26 -14.87 11.97 21.20
C PRO A 26 -15.04 13.49 21.27
N ILE A 27 -14.20 14.19 20.51
CA ILE A 27 -14.32 15.61 20.23
C ILE A 27 -14.34 15.84 18.72
N LEU A 28 -15.15 16.79 18.24
CA LEU A 28 -15.09 17.20 16.84
C LEU A 28 -13.70 17.78 16.51
N ARG A 29 -13.09 17.31 15.43
CA ARG A 29 -11.80 17.87 14.97
C ARG A 29 -11.93 19.36 14.68
N ARG A 30 -10.87 20.10 14.90
CA ARG A 30 -10.81 21.52 14.59
C ARG A 30 -10.74 21.70 13.07
N GLY A 31 -11.41 22.72 12.55
CA GLY A 31 -11.38 23.05 11.12
C GLY A 31 -12.16 22.08 10.22
N VAL A 32 -12.90 21.13 10.79
CA VAL A 32 -13.90 20.33 10.06
C VAL A 32 -15.30 20.75 10.48
N ARG A 33 -16.29 20.48 9.62
CA ARG A 33 -17.70 20.69 9.95
C ARG A 33 -18.57 19.68 9.22
N LEU A 34 -19.71 19.35 9.82
CA LEU A 34 -20.75 18.59 9.16
C LEU A 34 -21.86 19.53 8.72
N ARG A 35 -22.32 19.38 7.47
CA ARG A 35 -23.40 20.20 6.90
C ARG A 35 -24.42 19.33 6.19
N ARG A 36 -25.70 19.63 6.39
CA ARG A 36 -26.80 19.00 5.64
C ARG A 36 -26.77 19.44 4.17
N ALA A 37 -26.97 18.49 3.27
CA ALA A 37 -27.10 18.68 1.83
C ALA A 37 -28.17 17.72 1.28
N GLY A 38 -29.41 18.21 1.17
CA GLY A 38 -30.56 17.37 0.84
C GLY A 38 -30.76 16.27 1.90
N ASP A 39 -30.89 15.02 1.45
CA ASP A 39 -31.05 13.84 2.32
C ASP A 39 -29.73 13.26 2.84
N SER A 40 -28.62 13.98 2.67
CA SER A 40 -27.28 13.56 3.08
C SER A 40 -26.61 14.58 3.99
N VAL A 41 -25.57 14.15 4.70
CA VAL A 41 -24.68 15.00 5.48
C VAL A 41 -23.28 14.93 4.90
N VAL A 42 -22.66 16.08 4.68
CA VAL A 42 -21.32 16.20 4.10
C VAL A 42 -20.34 16.62 5.18
N LEU A 43 -19.20 15.94 5.24
CA LEU A 43 -18.04 16.33 6.04
C LEU A 43 -17.13 17.24 5.21
N ASP A 44 -17.11 18.53 5.56
CA ASP A 44 -16.22 19.52 4.97
C ASP A 44 -14.94 19.63 5.82
N GLY A 45 -13.81 19.88 5.15
CA GLY A 45 -12.55 20.21 5.81
C GLY A 45 -11.70 19.02 6.24
N ALA A 46 -12.23 17.79 6.29
CA ALA A 46 -11.40 16.61 6.52
C ALA A 46 -10.38 16.38 5.39
N ASP A 47 -9.44 15.46 5.60
CA ASP A 47 -8.43 15.04 4.62
C ASP A 47 -9.05 14.46 3.34
N ARG A 48 -10.28 13.92 3.44
CA ARG A 48 -11.11 13.49 2.32
C ARG A 48 -12.53 13.97 2.52
N ALA A 49 -13.15 14.51 1.48
CA ALA A 49 -14.58 14.82 1.50
C ALA A 49 -15.39 13.52 1.63
N GLN A 50 -16.34 13.49 2.56
CA GLN A 50 -17.20 12.34 2.77
C GLN A 50 -18.67 12.75 2.78
N VAL A 51 -19.51 11.85 2.26
CA VAL A 51 -20.96 12.01 2.24
C VAL A 51 -21.56 10.84 3.01
N PHE A 52 -22.35 11.18 4.03
CA PHE A 52 -23.12 10.23 4.82
C PHE A 52 -24.58 10.26 4.36
N SER A 53 -25.15 9.09 4.14
CA SER A 53 -26.53 8.91 3.70
C SER A 53 -27.28 7.93 4.62
N GLY A 54 -28.62 7.93 4.52
CA GLY A 54 -29.49 7.08 5.34
C GLY A 54 -30.16 7.83 6.50
N ALA A 55 -31.10 7.15 7.17
CA ALA A 55 -31.98 7.77 8.16
C ALA A 55 -31.22 8.39 9.34
N PHE A 56 -30.24 7.66 9.89
CA PHE A 56 -29.42 8.18 10.98
C PHE A 56 -28.56 9.37 10.55
N ALA A 57 -28.05 9.37 9.31
CA ALA A 57 -27.28 10.48 8.78
C ALA A 57 -28.09 11.79 8.78
N ARG A 58 -29.37 11.72 8.35
CA ARG A 58 -30.26 12.88 8.30
C ARG A 58 -30.53 13.48 9.69
N ASP A 59 -30.87 12.62 10.64
CA ASP A 59 -31.52 13.08 11.88
C ASP A 59 -30.62 13.01 13.12
N GLY A 60 -29.69 12.06 13.18
CA GLY A 60 -28.89 11.77 14.38
C GLY A 60 -27.44 12.26 14.34
N LEU A 61 -26.86 12.41 13.14
CA LEU A 61 -25.41 12.57 12.98
C LEU A 61 -24.90 13.96 13.40
N VAL A 62 -25.63 15.03 13.03
CA VAL A 62 -25.29 16.40 13.46
C VAL A 62 -25.46 16.59 14.98
N PRO A 63 -26.60 16.21 15.61
CA PRO A 63 -26.74 16.27 17.06
C PRO A 63 -25.68 15.47 17.83
N LEU A 64 -25.28 14.30 17.32
CA LEU A 64 -24.22 13.50 17.91
C LEU A 64 -22.88 14.24 17.87
N THR A 65 -22.51 14.81 16.73
CA THR A 65 -21.25 15.55 16.63
C THR A 65 -21.24 16.84 17.45
N ASP A 66 -22.38 17.52 17.60
CA ASP A 66 -22.51 18.69 18.47
C ASP A 66 -22.33 18.32 19.97
N ALA A 67 -22.66 17.08 20.34
CA ALA A 67 -22.46 16.56 21.70
C ALA A 67 -21.03 16.05 21.96
N CYS A 68 -20.24 15.81 20.91
CA CYS A 68 -18.83 15.41 20.99
C CYS A 68 -17.92 16.60 21.34
N ASP A 69 -17.93 17.00 22.61
CA ASP A 69 -17.12 18.08 23.17
C ASP A 69 -15.88 17.57 23.94
N GLY A 70 -15.63 16.26 23.93
CA GLY A 70 -14.53 15.62 24.65
C GLY A 70 -14.76 15.40 26.15
N THR A 71 -15.97 15.70 26.67
CA THR A 71 -16.29 15.51 28.09
C THR A 71 -17.10 14.25 28.37
N ARG A 72 -17.80 13.71 27.37
CA ARG A 72 -18.75 12.59 27.50
C ARG A 72 -18.20 11.30 26.91
N GLY A 73 -18.46 10.17 27.58
CA GLY A 73 -18.26 8.82 27.07
C GLY A 73 -19.43 8.31 26.22
N HIS A 74 -19.34 7.08 25.68
CA HIS A 74 -20.33 6.50 24.77
C HIS A 74 -21.75 6.43 25.37
N ALA A 75 -21.89 5.93 26.60
CA ALA A 75 -23.18 5.85 27.30
C ALA A 75 -23.81 7.23 27.58
N GLU A 76 -22.99 8.22 27.93
CA GLU A 76 -23.45 9.58 28.20
C GLU A 76 -23.92 10.28 26.91
N LEU A 77 -23.20 10.06 25.81
CA LEU A 77 -23.61 10.51 24.48
C LEU A 77 -24.93 9.86 24.07
N ALA A 78 -25.05 8.54 24.21
CA ALA A 78 -26.27 7.79 23.91
C ALA A 78 -27.50 8.35 24.64
N SER A 79 -27.37 8.59 25.94
CA SER A 79 -28.41 9.26 26.75
C SER A 79 -28.73 10.67 26.25
N LYS A 80 -27.70 11.47 25.91
CA LYS A 80 -27.85 12.85 25.45
C LYS A 80 -28.57 12.97 24.10
N VAL A 81 -28.31 12.06 23.16
CA VAL A 81 -28.91 12.10 21.82
C VAL A 81 -30.13 11.19 21.65
N GLY A 82 -30.49 10.40 22.67
CA GLY A 82 -31.68 9.55 22.66
C GLY A 82 -31.54 8.30 21.80
N PHE A 83 -30.33 7.74 21.68
CA PHE A 83 -30.06 6.50 20.95
C PHE A 83 -29.49 5.42 21.88
N ASP A 84 -29.49 4.16 21.44
CA ASP A 84 -28.78 3.10 22.15
C ASP A 84 -27.26 3.25 22.02
N GLU A 85 -26.52 2.82 23.04
CA GLU A 85 -25.07 2.94 23.11
C GLU A 85 -24.37 2.21 21.95
N ASN A 86 -24.91 1.09 21.51
CA ASN A 86 -24.35 0.31 20.41
C ASN A 86 -24.48 1.05 19.05
N THR A 87 -25.60 1.72 18.80
CA THR A 87 -25.77 2.60 17.64
C THR A 87 -24.81 3.79 17.70
N VAL A 88 -24.67 4.43 18.86
CA VAL A 88 -23.70 5.52 19.05
C VAL A 88 -22.28 5.04 18.78
N TYR A 89 -21.88 3.89 19.32
CA TYR A 89 -20.56 3.30 19.08
C TYR A 89 -20.28 3.09 17.59
N LYS A 90 -21.21 2.46 16.85
CA LYS A 90 -21.09 2.25 15.39
C LYS A 90 -20.94 3.58 14.64
N CYS A 91 -21.65 4.62 15.07
CA CYS A 91 -21.59 5.94 14.45
C CYS A 91 -20.30 6.68 14.77
N LEU A 92 -19.81 6.60 16.01
CA LEU A 92 -18.50 7.14 16.41
C LEU A 92 -17.37 6.44 15.65
N ALA A 93 -17.46 5.12 15.45
CA ALA A 93 -16.51 4.38 14.63
C ALA A 93 -16.48 4.90 13.19
N LEU A 94 -17.65 5.11 12.56
CA LEU A 94 -17.76 5.72 11.24
C LEU A 94 -17.17 7.14 11.21
N LEU A 95 -17.53 8.00 12.17
CA LEU A 95 -17.05 9.38 12.26
C LEU A 95 -15.53 9.47 12.46
N TRP A 96 -14.96 8.57 13.27
CA TRP A 96 -13.52 8.45 13.46
C TRP A 96 -12.83 8.03 12.17
N THR A 97 -13.30 6.96 11.53
CA THR A 97 -12.80 6.52 10.22
C THR A 97 -13.00 7.59 9.14
N ALA A 98 -14.01 8.45 9.27
CA ALA A 98 -14.22 9.56 8.35
C ALA A 98 -13.30 10.76 8.58
N GLY A 99 -12.61 10.82 9.72
CA GLY A 99 -11.81 11.99 10.10
C GLY A 99 -12.65 13.16 10.60
N ALA A 100 -13.84 12.91 11.14
CA ALA A 100 -14.69 13.96 11.70
C ALA A 100 -14.34 14.24 13.17
N ILE A 101 -14.02 13.19 13.93
CA ILE A 101 -13.76 13.26 15.37
C ILE A 101 -12.34 12.79 15.71
N GLU A 102 -11.87 13.17 16.89
CA GLU A 102 -10.64 12.68 17.51
C GLU A 102 -10.84 12.42 19.01
N GLU A 103 -9.83 11.86 19.67
CA GLU A 103 -9.85 11.69 21.12
C GLU A 103 -9.61 13.04 21.80
N ALA A 104 -10.27 13.26 22.94
CA ALA A 104 -9.97 14.43 23.75
C ALA A 104 -8.57 14.31 24.35
N ALA A 105 -7.79 15.40 24.26
CA ALA A 105 -6.44 15.43 24.82
C ALA A 105 -6.44 15.01 26.30
N SER A 106 -5.58 14.04 26.63
CA SER A 106 -5.34 13.65 28.02
C SER A 106 -4.35 14.62 28.68
N GLY A 107 -4.70 15.17 29.85
CA GLY A 107 -3.82 16.09 30.59
C GLY A 107 -3.88 17.55 30.14
N GLU A 108 -2.80 18.29 30.42
CA GLU A 108 -2.69 19.72 30.10
C GLU A 108 -2.54 19.94 28.60
N LYS A 109 -3.36 20.82 28.03
CA LYS A 109 -3.33 21.10 26.59
C LYS A 109 -2.08 21.92 26.24
N PRO A 110 -1.28 21.50 25.25
CA PRO A 110 -0.13 22.28 24.80
C PRO A 110 -0.54 23.68 24.36
N SER A 111 0.22 24.68 24.80
CA SER A 111 0.05 26.07 24.36
C SER A 111 0.79 26.26 23.03
N VAL A 112 0.02 26.27 21.93
CA VAL A 112 0.52 26.47 20.56
C VAL A 112 -0.38 27.45 19.82
N ALA A 113 0.10 27.98 18.69
CA ALA A 113 -0.69 28.82 17.81
C ALA A 113 -2.01 28.12 17.41
N PRO A 114 -3.17 28.82 17.41
CA PRO A 114 -4.46 28.22 17.07
C PRO A 114 -4.48 27.56 15.69
N GLU A 115 -3.82 28.17 14.70
CA GLU A 115 -3.72 27.68 13.33
C GLU A 115 -2.96 26.35 13.27
N TRP A 116 -1.93 26.20 14.11
CA TRP A 116 -1.14 24.98 14.20
C TRP A 116 -1.96 23.82 14.80
N ALA A 117 -2.70 24.10 15.88
CA ALA A 117 -3.63 23.13 16.46
C ALA A 117 -4.75 22.74 15.48
N VAL A 118 -5.26 23.70 14.70
CA VAL A 118 -6.27 23.44 13.65
C VAL A 118 -5.67 22.54 12.57
N PHE A 119 -4.47 22.84 12.06
CA PHE A 119 -3.82 22.04 11.03
C PHE A 119 -3.63 20.59 11.47
N LEU A 120 -3.05 20.36 12.66
CA LEU A 120 -2.79 19.02 13.19
C LEU A 120 -4.09 18.24 13.47
N SER A 121 -5.11 18.90 14.01
CA SER A 121 -6.40 18.26 14.28
C SER A 121 -7.14 17.92 12.99
N ARG A 122 -7.20 18.87 12.04
CA ARG A 122 -7.88 18.71 10.77
C ARG A 122 -7.29 17.58 9.93
N LEU A 123 -5.96 17.51 9.84
CA LEU A 123 -5.28 16.56 8.96
C LEU A 123 -4.80 15.30 9.68
N GLY A 124 -4.82 15.24 11.01
CA GLY A 124 -4.31 14.09 11.78
C GLY A 124 -4.93 12.73 11.40
N ASN A 125 -6.14 12.72 10.82
CA ASN A 125 -6.77 11.51 10.29
C ASN A 125 -6.04 10.92 9.08
N SER A 126 -5.25 11.72 8.34
CA SER A 126 -4.48 11.25 7.18
C SER A 126 -3.51 10.11 7.53
N THR A 127 -2.99 10.09 8.76
CA THR A 127 -2.15 8.99 9.26
C THR A 127 -2.86 8.15 10.30
N GLY A 128 -3.75 8.75 11.12
CA GLY A 128 -4.33 8.11 12.30
C GLY A 128 -3.30 7.77 13.39
N ALA A 129 -2.09 8.33 13.34
CA ALA A 129 -0.98 7.97 14.22
C ALA A 129 -1.13 8.51 15.65
N ASN A 130 -1.87 9.61 15.80
CA ASN A 130 -2.05 10.31 17.07
C ASN A 130 -3.54 10.27 17.45
N PRO A 131 -3.88 10.00 18.72
CA PRO A 131 -5.26 10.07 19.21
C PRO A 131 -5.86 11.47 19.07
N SER A 132 -5.05 12.51 19.32
CA SER A 132 -5.44 13.91 19.21
C SER A 132 -4.32 14.78 18.61
N TRP A 133 -4.67 16.00 18.17
CA TRP A 133 -3.67 17.02 17.80
C TRP A 133 -2.68 17.37 18.91
N ALA A 134 -3.11 17.31 20.18
CA ALA A 134 -2.26 17.62 21.33
C ALA A 134 -1.18 16.55 21.54
N ASP A 135 -1.52 15.29 21.27
CA ASP A 135 -0.53 14.19 21.26
C ASP A 135 0.50 14.40 20.15
N ALA A 136 0.07 14.84 18.97
CA ALA A 136 0.99 15.13 17.86
C ALA A 136 1.99 16.25 18.22
N VAL A 137 1.53 17.33 18.88
CA VAL A 137 2.41 18.38 19.41
C VAL A 137 3.36 17.82 20.46
N SER A 138 2.86 17.04 21.41
CA SER A 138 3.67 16.47 22.50
C SER A 138 4.74 15.52 22.00
N HIS A 139 4.41 14.73 20.97
CA HIS A 139 5.35 13.84 20.29
C HIS A 139 6.44 14.64 19.57
N LEU A 140 6.06 15.71 18.85
CA LEU A 140 7.01 16.58 18.16
C LEU A 140 7.94 17.33 19.12
N ALA A 141 7.41 17.79 20.27
CA ALA A 141 8.16 18.54 21.28
C ALA A 141 9.29 17.74 21.93
N ARG A 142 9.22 16.40 21.89
CA ARG A 142 10.29 15.51 22.40
C ARG A 142 11.46 15.37 21.43
N ARG A 143 11.30 15.80 20.18
CA ARG A 143 12.29 15.63 19.12
C ARG A 143 13.09 16.90 18.91
N THR A 144 14.36 16.72 18.55
CA THR A 144 15.25 17.84 18.19
C THR A 144 15.55 17.78 16.71
N VAL A 145 15.49 18.94 16.04
CA VAL A 145 15.82 19.05 14.61
C VAL A 145 17.09 19.87 14.48
N ARG A 146 18.19 19.21 14.10
CA ARG A 146 19.46 19.88 13.83
C ARG A 146 19.48 20.37 12.39
N LEU A 147 19.81 21.64 12.18
CA LEU A 147 19.87 22.25 10.85
C LEU A 147 21.32 22.62 10.53
N GLU A 148 21.84 22.10 9.42
CA GLU A 148 23.21 22.30 8.95
C GLU A 148 23.26 22.50 7.43
N GLY A 149 24.39 22.99 6.90
CA GLY A 149 24.58 23.22 5.46
C GLY A 149 24.59 24.71 5.10
N ASP A 150 23.93 25.06 4.00
CA ASP A 150 23.88 26.42 3.47
C ASP A 150 23.32 27.41 4.52
N PRO A 151 24.08 28.47 4.90
CA PRO A 151 23.68 29.37 5.99
C PRO A 151 22.37 30.13 5.74
N ALA A 152 22.08 30.48 4.48
CA ALA A 152 20.86 31.21 4.13
C ALA A 152 19.63 30.29 4.28
N LEU A 153 19.74 29.05 3.78
CA LEU A 153 18.68 28.05 3.93
C LEU A 153 18.48 27.61 5.38
N VAL A 154 19.55 27.41 6.15
CA VAL A 154 19.47 27.11 7.59
C VAL A 154 18.74 28.22 8.34
N THR A 155 19.01 29.48 8.01
CA THR A 155 18.33 30.63 8.61
C THR A 155 16.84 30.65 8.26
N ALA A 156 16.49 30.45 6.99
CA ALA A 156 15.10 30.40 6.53
C ALA A 156 14.32 29.20 7.13
N ALA A 157 14.95 28.03 7.22
CA ALA A 157 14.37 26.83 7.82
C ALA A 157 14.16 26.99 9.33
N ARG A 158 15.14 27.55 10.06
CA ARG A 158 15.00 27.87 11.49
C ARG A 158 13.82 28.82 11.72
N ARG A 159 13.66 29.82 10.85
CA ARG A 159 12.52 30.75 10.91
C ARG A 159 11.19 30.00 10.78
N SER A 160 11.11 29.05 9.86
CA SER A 160 9.88 28.26 9.62
C SER A 160 9.57 27.25 10.73
N LEU A 161 10.60 26.66 11.35
CA LEU A 161 10.44 25.57 12.31
C LEU A 161 10.33 26.00 13.78
N ARG A 162 10.80 27.19 14.15
CA ARG A 162 10.90 27.60 15.59
C ARG A 162 9.58 27.60 16.36
N GLU A 163 8.45 27.82 15.70
CA GLU A 163 7.12 27.85 16.32
C GLU A 163 6.47 26.45 16.37
N VAL A 164 7.12 25.46 15.76
CA VAL A 164 6.56 24.13 15.50
C VAL A 164 7.35 23.04 16.21
N CYS A 165 8.68 23.10 16.20
CA CYS A 165 9.57 22.17 16.90
C CYS A 165 10.78 22.89 17.50
N ARG A 166 11.75 22.14 18.04
CA ARG A 166 13.01 22.67 18.59
C ARG A 166 14.15 22.61 17.56
N PRO A 167 14.35 23.64 16.71
CA PRO A 167 15.49 23.69 15.80
C PRO A 167 16.79 24.04 16.56
N VAL A 168 17.88 23.36 16.22
CA VAL A 168 19.23 23.61 16.75
C VAL A 168 20.18 23.84 15.58
N THR A 169 20.96 24.92 15.63
CA THR A 169 21.95 25.30 14.59
C THR A 169 23.38 25.34 15.11
N THR A 170 23.59 25.16 16.41
CA THR A 170 24.93 25.21 17.02
C THR A 170 25.62 23.85 16.90
N PRO A 171 26.93 23.82 16.60
CA PRO A 171 27.73 22.62 16.78
C PRO A 171 27.66 22.25 18.26
N VAL A 172 27.06 21.12 18.56
CA VAL A 172 27.22 20.48 19.87
C VAL A 172 28.13 19.28 19.61
N GLY A 173 28.93 18.89 20.59
CA GLY A 173 29.63 17.61 20.58
C GLY A 173 28.64 16.43 20.48
N PRO A 174 29.05 15.19 20.80
CA PRO A 174 28.12 14.06 20.82
C PRO A 174 26.88 14.46 21.62
N SER A 175 25.71 14.43 20.95
CA SER A 175 24.47 14.88 21.57
C SER A 175 23.94 13.74 22.43
N ASP A 176 23.54 14.03 23.66
CA ASP A 176 22.95 13.04 24.56
C ASP A 176 21.45 12.82 24.28
N LEU A 177 20.90 13.49 23.25
CA LEU A 177 19.49 13.41 22.90
C LEU A 177 19.22 12.22 21.97
N PRO A 178 18.43 11.22 22.41
CA PRO A 178 18.21 9.99 21.65
C PRO A 178 17.34 10.17 20.39
N ASP A 179 16.53 11.24 20.30
CA ASP A 179 15.56 11.48 19.22
C ASP A 179 15.89 12.74 18.39
N GLU A 180 17.09 12.80 17.81
CA GLU A 180 17.54 13.92 16.98
C GLU A 180 17.52 13.57 15.48
N LEU A 181 16.92 14.44 14.66
CA LEU A 181 17.00 14.40 13.20
C LEU A 181 17.95 15.49 12.70
N THR A 182 18.98 15.12 11.94
CA THR A 182 19.81 16.09 11.22
C THR A 182 19.18 16.40 9.87
N VAL A 183 18.99 17.67 9.54
CA VAL A 183 18.55 18.16 8.23
C VAL A 183 19.70 18.96 7.61
N PHE A 184 20.21 18.48 6.49
CA PHE A 184 21.32 19.12 5.79
C PHE A 184 20.83 19.82 4.51
N PHE A 185 21.01 21.14 4.46
CA PHE A 185 20.69 21.98 3.31
C PHE A 185 21.88 22.08 2.36
N GLU A 186 21.78 21.37 1.25
CA GLU A 186 22.82 21.28 0.25
C GLU A 186 22.58 22.24 -0.93
N THR A 187 23.56 23.08 -1.19
CA THR A 187 23.74 23.89 -2.40
C THR A 187 25.14 23.60 -2.95
N ALA A 188 25.47 24.11 -4.13
CA ALA A 188 26.81 23.93 -4.72
C ALA A 188 27.95 24.38 -3.77
N SER A 189 27.70 25.39 -2.93
CA SER A 189 28.69 25.90 -1.97
C SER A 189 28.83 25.04 -0.71
N SER A 190 27.76 24.37 -0.27
CA SER A 190 27.75 23.55 0.94
C SER A 190 27.98 22.05 0.68
N THR A 191 27.82 21.56 -0.55
CA THR A 191 28.13 20.18 -0.99
C THR A 191 29.41 19.60 -0.39
N PRO A 192 30.56 20.31 -0.35
CA PRO A 192 31.80 19.75 0.19
C PRO A 192 31.71 19.32 1.66
N LEU A 193 30.74 19.81 2.43
CA LEU A 193 30.51 19.46 3.83
C LEU A 193 29.76 18.13 4.00
N LEU A 194 28.98 17.71 3.01
CA LEU A 194 28.00 16.62 3.12
C LEU A 194 28.62 15.31 3.62
N ALA A 195 29.79 14.94 3.09
CA ALA A 195 30.46 13.69 3.47
C ALA A 195 30.82 13.63 4.96
N ALA A 196 31.25 14.75 5.56
CA ALA A 196 31.57 14.80 6.98
C ALA A 196 30.30 14.73 7.85
N ILE A 197 29.19 15.34 7.38
CA ILE A 197 27.89 15.29 8.06
C ILE A 197 27.32 13.88 8.04
N GLU A 198 27.35 13.22 6.88
CA GLU A 198 26.90 11.83 6.73
C GLU A 198 27.67 10.89 7.66
N GLU A 199 29.00 10.98 7.64
CA GLU A 199 29.85 10.13 8.45
C GLU A 199 29.59 10.30 9.95
N ARG A 200 29.40 11.54 10.41
CA ARG A 200 29.03 11.83 11.79
C ARG A 200 27.67 11.23 12.15
N CYS A 201 26.63 11.49 11.35
CA CYS A 201 25.30 10.93 11.60
C CYS A 201 25.34 9.40 11.66
N ARG A 202 26.12 8.78 10.78
CA ARG A 202 26.32 7.33 10.75
C ARG A 202 27.02 6.81 12.00
N GLN A 203 28.10 7.45 12.45
CA GLN A 203 28.83 7.08 13.67
C GLN A 203 27.96 7.21 14.92
N ASP A 204 27.14 8.26 14.96
CA ASP A 204 26.23 8.53 16.08
C ASP A 204 24.93 7.71 16.03
N GLY A 205 24.70 6.93 14.95
CA GLY A 205 23.47 6.16 14.76
C GLY A 205 22.22 7.03 14.57
N ARG A 206 22.38 8.22 13.97
CA ARG A 206 21.33 9.24 13.83
C ARG A 206 20.82 9.36 12.40
N PRO A 207 19.53 9.65 12.22
CA PRO A 207 19.00 9.90 10.90
C PRO A 207 19.45 11.25 10.32
N LEU A 208 19.67 11.25 9.01
CA LEU A 208 19.99 12.41 8.18
C LEU A 208 18.92 12.57 7.10
N LEU A 209 18.26 13.72 7.05
CA LEU A 209 17.46 14.17 5.92
C LEU A 209 18.26 15.16 5.09
N ARG A 210 18.45 14.84 3.81
CA ARG A 210 19.08 15.76 2.86
C ARG A 210 18.02 16.64 2.18
N VAL A 211 18.32 17.93 2.05
CA VAL A 211 17.53 18.89 1.28
C VAL A 211 18.48 19.56 0.29
N ARG A 212 18.45 19.14 -0.97
CA ARG A 212 19.30 19.68 -2.02
C ARG A 212 18.52 20.70 -2.84
N ALA A 213 19.09 21.87 -3.11
CA ALA A 213 18.42 22.89 -3.91
C ALA A 213 19.39 23.60 -4.87
N ASP A 214 18.91 23.86 -6.08
CA ASP A 214 19.61 24.62 -7.11
C ASP A 214 18.64 25.47 -7.95
N ALA A 215 19.13 26.08 -9.04
CA ALA A 215 18.31 26.93 -9.90
C ALA A 215 17.09 26.24 -10.51
N ARG A 216 17.11 24.92 -10.73
CA ARG A 216 16.06 24.16 -11.44
C ARG A 216 15.27 23.20 -10.56
N ALA A 217 15.85 22.71 -9.46
CA ALA A 217 15.23 21.67 -8.67
C ALA A 217 15.42 21.84 -7.15
N ILE A 218 14.41 21.43 -6.40
CA ILE A 218 14.42 21.27 -4.95
C ILE A 218 14.15 19.80 -4.65
N THR A 219 15.14 19.11 -4.10
CA THR A 219 15.03 17.72 -3.66
C THR A 219 14.90 17.65 -2.15
N VAL A 220 13.84 17.01 -1.65
CA VAL A 220 13.67 16.67 -0.22
C VAL A 220 13.79 15.16 -0.05
N GLY A 221 14.92 14.74 0.48
CA GLY A 221 15.38 13.36 0.55
C GLY A 221 16.79 13.20 -0.07
N PRO A 222 17.42 12.02 0.10
CA PRO A 222 16.91 10.88 0.86
C PRO A 222 16.87 11.13 2.37
N TYR A 223 15.98 10.42 3.06
CA TYR A 223 16.11 10.18 4.50
C TYR A 223 17.02 8.97 4.68
N VAL A 224 18.11 9.15 5.42
CA VAL A 224 19.16 8.16 5.64
C VAL A 224 19.18 7.79 7.11
N ASP A 225 18.89 6.53 7.38
CA ASP A 225 18.94 5.84 8.65
C ASP A 225 19.43 4.42 8.37
N VAL A 226 20.58 4.09 8.97
CA VAL A 226 21.32 2.84 8.75
C VAL A 226 20.51 1.58 9.06
N SER A 227 19.45 1.71 9.86
CA SER A 227 18.62 0.58 10.29
C SER A 227 17.47 0.27 9.33
N ILE A 228 17.02 1.24 8.52
CA ILE A 228 15.74 1.13 7.80
C ILE A 228 15.73 1.70 6.38
N THR A 229 16.78 2.40 5.94
CA THR A 229 16.86 3.01 4.61
C THR A 229 18.23 2.82 3.97
N PRO A 230 18.36 2.95 2.64
CA PRO A 230 19.67 2.89 1.97
C PRO A 230 20.62 4.00 2.44
N CYS A 231 21.93 3.79 2.23
CA CYS A 231 22.91 4.85 2.45
C CYS A 231 22.71 6.03 1.48
N LEU A 232 23.31 7.18 1.81
CA LEU A 232 23.24 8.39 1.00
C LEU A 232 23.66 8.12 -0.46
N ASP A 233 24.78 7.43 -0.67
CA ASP A 233 25.30 7.09 -2.01
C ASP A 233 24.30 6.29 -2.88
N CYS A 234 23.46 5.46 -2.26
CA CYS A 234 22.41 4.73 -2.99
C CYS A 234 21.19 5.62 -3.21
N GLY A 235 20.74 6.33 -2.17
CA GLY A 235 19.56 7.20 -2.22
C GLY A 235 19.69 8.40 -3.16
N SER A 236 20.91 8.92 -3.36
CA SER A 236 21.18 10.04 -4.28
C SER A 236 21.71 9.60 -5.66
N HIS A 237 21.78 8.29 -5.93
CA HIS A 237 22.31 7.81 -7.20
C HIS A 237 21.44 8.26 -8.39
N GLY A 238 22.09 8.67 -9.47
CA GLY A 238 21.42 9.15 -10.68
C GLY A 238 20.79 10.54 -10.51
N GLU A 239 21.17 11.30 -9.49
CA GLU A 239 20.86 12.73 -9.43
C GLU A 239 21.70 13.49 -10.47
N ALA A 240 21.12 14.55 -11.03
CA ALA A 240 21.82 15.44 -11.93
C ALA A 240 22.83 16.32 -11.17
N GLU A 241 23.85 16.81 -11.86
CA GLU A 241 24.75 17.84 -11.33
C GLU A 241 23.99 19.14 -10.98
N PHE A 242 24.64 20.04 -10.24
CA PHE A 242 24.04 21.34 -9.92
C PHE A 242 23.85 22.16 -11.20
N SER A 243 22.64 22.65 -11.40
CA SER A 243 22.25 23.39 -12.61
C SER A 243 22.46 24.92 -12.52
N GLY A 244 23.02 25.40 -11.42
CA GLY A 244 23.29 26.81 -11.14
C GLY A 244 23.16 27.14 -9.66
N GLU A 245 23.47 28.38 -9.30
CA GLU A 245 23.21 28.89 -7.94
C GLU A 245 21.71 29.00 -7.68
N LEU A 246 21.31 28.68 -6.44
CA LEU A 246 19.93 28.83 -6.00
C LEU A 246 19.57 30.32 -5.91
N PRO A 247 18.54 30.80 -6.62
CA PRO A 247 18.07 32.17 -6.48
C PRO A 247 17.51 32.48 -5.08
N GLU A 248 17.82 33.65 -4.53
CA GLU A 248 17.41 34.03 -3.16
C GLU A 248 15.89 33.98 -2.93
N HIS A 249 15.09 34.31 -3.95
CA HIS A 249 13.63 34.29 -3.86
C HIS A 249 13.06 32.88 -3.64
N LEU A 250 13.84 31.82 -3.90
CA LEU A 250 13.45 30.43 -3.66
C LEU A 250 13.81 29.94 -2.26
N HIS A 251 14.59 30.68 -1.46
CA HIS A 251 15.02 30.24 -0.13
C HIS A 251 13.83 29.90 0.78
N ASP A 252 12.78 30.70 0.72
CA ASP A 252 11.57 30.48 1.53
C ASP A 252 10.73 29.30 1.04
N LEU A 253 10.74 29.04 -0.28
CA LEU A 253 10.11 27.85 -0.84
C LEU A 253 10.85 26.58 -0.38
N VAL A 254 12.18 26.56 -0.47
CA VAL A 254 13.01 25.43 0.00
C VAL A 254 12.78 25.18 1.49
N ALA A 255 12.84 26.23 2.31
CA ALA A 255 12.61 26.14 3.74
C ALA A 255 11.18 25.66 4.07
N GLY A 256 10.18 26.14 3.35
CA GLY A 256 8.78 25.73 3.51
C GLY A 256 8.54 24.26 3.18
N LEU A 257 9.07 23.79 2.05
CA LEU A 257 8.99 22.38 1.64
C LEU A 257 9.72 21.47 2.65
N ALA A 258 10.94 21.84 3.05
CA ALA A 258 11.70 21.09 4.06
C ALA A 258 10.95 21.04 5.40
N ALA A 259 10.46 22.18 5.88
CA ALA A 259 9.71 22.25 7.14
C ALA A 259 8.42 21.41 7.09
N HIS A 260 7.69 21.47 5.98
CA HIS A 260 6.49 20.65 5.76
C HIS A 260 6.80 19.16 5.91
N HIS A 261 7.83 18.67 5.22
CA HIS A 261 8.18 17.24 5.27
C HIS A 261 8.80 16.79 6.59
N VAL A 262 9.62 17.63 7.24
CA VAL A 262 10.12 17.37 8.60
C VAL A 262 8.95 17.22 9.57
N VAL A 263 7.99 18.13 9.50
CA VAL A 263 6.80 18.10 10.35
C VAL A 263 5.92 16.89 10.03
N ALA A 264 5.67 16.59 8.76
CA ALA A 264 4.90 15.41 8.35
C ALA A 264 5.52 14.12 8.88
N LEU A 265 6.84 13.98 8.76
CA LEU A 265 7.61 12.85 9.24
C LEU A 265 7.57 12.70 10.77
N LEU A 266 7.80 13.79 11.51
CA LEU A 266 7.99 13.76 12.96
C LEU A 266 6.68 13.81 13.74
N ALA A 267 5.76 14.71 13.36
CA ALA A 267 4.44 14.83 14.01
C ALA A 267 3.52 13.69 13.59
N ARG A 268 3.77 13.07 12.43
CA ARG A 268 2.92 12.04 11.85
C ARG A 268 1.46 12.47 11.79
N ALA A 269 1.19 13.72 11.46
CA ALA A 269 -0.17 14.26 11.32
C ALA A 269 -0.60 14.44 9.87
N THR A 270 0.34 14.40 8.92
CA THR A 270 0.09 14.46 7.48
C THR A 270 0.85 13.35 6.78
N ILE A 271 0.44 13.03 5.55
CA ILE A 271 1.15 12.05 4.72
C ILE A 271 2.55 12.59 4.41
N SER A 272 3.54 11.71 4.48
CA SER A 272 4.91 11.96 4.08
C SER A 272 5.35 10.86 3.13
N HIS A 273 6.11 11.22 2.10
CA HIS A 273 6.81 10.26 1.24
C HIS A 273 8.07 9.71 1.93
N LEU A 274 8.60 10.43 2.92
CA LEU A 274 9.71 9.99 3.75
C LEU A 274 9.23 8.91 4.74
N PRO A 275 10.05 7.90 5.06
CA PRO A 275 11.46 7.79 4.65
C PRO A 275 11.70 7.02 3.34
N ALA A 276 10.65 6.57 2.65
CA ALA A 276 10.77 5.63 1.52
C ALA A 276 11.34 6.31 0.26
N ASP A 277 10.82 7.49 -0.07
CA ASP A 277 11.17 8.20 -1.30
C ASP A 277 11.85 9.53 -1.01
N SER A 278 12.41 10.12 -2.06
CA SER A 278 12.72 11.55 -2.15
C SER A 278 11.73 12.22 -3.10
N THR A 279 11.45 13.50 -2.90
CA THR A 279 10.69 14.31 -3.87
C THR A 279 11.64 15.25 -4.59
N VAL A 280 11.47 15.41 -5.90
CA VAL A 280 12.15 16.43 -6.71
C VAL A 280 11.10 17.39 -7.24
N THR A 281 11.20 18.65 -6.87
CA THR A 281 10.28 19.71 -7.31
C THR A 281 10.99 20.62 -8.29
N ASP A 282 10.46 20.75 -9.50
CA ASP A 282 10.95 21.71 -10.50
C ASP A 282 10.64 23.14 -10.05
N THR A 283 11.63 24.03 -10.05
CA THR A 283 11.50 25.38 -9.49
C THR A 283 10.67 26.32 -10.37
N ALA A 284 10.52 26.02 -11.65
CA ALA A 284 9.81 26.87 -12.60
C ALA A 284 8.32 26.49 -12.71
N THR A 285 8.03 25.20 -12.67
CA THR A 285 6.68 24.63 -12.90
C THR A 285 6.03 24.13 -11.61
N LEU A 286 6.82 23.92 -10.56
CA LEU A 286 6.40 23.28 -9.30
C LEU A 286 5.86 21.85 -9.48
N SER A 287 6.19 21.19 -10.59
CA SER A 287 5.91 19.77 -10.75
C SER A 287 6.77 18.96 -9.79
N THR A 288 6.19 17.93 -9.18
CA THR A 288 6.90 17.07 -8.23
C THR A 288 6.97 15.64 -8.75
N ASP A 289 8.18 15.12 -8.83
CA ASP A 289 8.48 13.72 -9.11
C ASP A 289 8.93 13.00 -7.83
N TYR A 290 8.59 11.71 -7.73
CA TYR A 290 9.01 10.85 -6.62
C TYR A 290 10.16 9.95 -7.07
N ARG A 291 11.20 9.88 -6.25
CA ARG A 291 12.40 9.08 -6.49
C ARG A 291 12.59 8.08 -5.35
N PRO A 292 12.37 6.78 -5.59
CA PRO A 292 12.62 5.76 -4.59
C PRO A 292 14.10 5.61 -4.30
N ALA A 293 14.44 5.40 -3.03
CA ALA A 293 15.80 5.08 -2.63
C ALA A 293 16.05 3.58 -2.82
N ALA A 294 16.65 3.18 -3.95
CA ALA A 294 16.96 1.79 -4.25
C ALA A 294 18.39 1.43 -3.84
N ILE A 295 18.57 0.26 -3.19
CA ILE A 295 19.90 -0.26 -2.87
C ILE A 295 20.58 -0.71 -4.16
N ARG A 296 21.80 -0.21 -4.39
CA ARG A 296 22.66 -0.66 -5.49
C ARG A 296 23.36 -1.97 -5.12
N PRO A 297 23.22 -3.05 -5.92
CA PRO A 297 23.95 -4.29 -5.69
C PRO A 297 25.47 -4.04 -5.60
N GLY A 298 26.14 -4.69 -4.66
CA GLY A 298 27.57 -4.53 -4.42
C GLY A 298 27.96 -3.30 -3.59
N CYS A 299 27.01 -2.42 -3.21
CA CYS A 299 27.29 -1.27 -2.34
C CYS A 299 27.93 -1.72 -1.02
N PRO A 300 29.12 -1.21 -0.65
CA PRO A 300 29.83 -1.67 0.55
C PRO A 300 29.16 -1.20 1.86
N ARG A 301 28.20 -0.27 1.79
CA ARG A 301 27.54 0.32 2.96
C ARG A 301 26.22 -0.37 3.31
N CYS A 302 25.37 -0.63 2.32
CA CYS A 302 23.99 -1.08 2.57
C CYS A 302 23.52 -2.24 1.68
N SER A 303 24.36 -2.81 0.81
CA SER A 303 24.01 -3.99 0.03
C SER A 303 24.46 -5.28 0.74
N TYR A 304 23.58 -6.27 0.78
CA TYR A 304 23.93 -7.64 1.19
C TYR A 304 24.71 -8.39 0.10
N THR A 305 24.45 -8.07 -1.18
CA THR A 305 25.15 -8.66 -2.31
C THR A 305 26.60 -8.16 -2.33
N ARG A 306 27.55 -9.09 -2.42
CA ARG A 306 28.98 -8.82 -2.57
C ARG A 306 29.34 -8.65 -4.05
N GLY A 307 30.40 -7.90 -4.33
CA GLY A 307 30.91 -7.68 -5.70
C GLY A 307 31.04 -6.21 -6.06
N PRO A 308 31.30 -5.88 -7.34
CA PRO A 308 31.36 -4.49 -7.79
C PRO A 308 30.01 -3.80 -7.62
N VAL A 309 30.04 -2.48 -7.34
CA VAL A 309 28.82 -1.67 -7.26
C VAL A 309 28.23 -1.52 -8.65
N ALA A 310 26.97 -1.93 -8.83
CA ALA A 310 26.21 -1.81 -10.07
C ALA A 310 25.06 -0.80 -9.94
N GLN A 311 24.46 -0.40 -11.06
CA GLN A 311 23.20 0.34 -11.03
C GLN A 311 22.09 -0.53 -10.42
N ALA A 312 21.14 0.11 -9.74
CA ALA A 312 19.97 -0.60 -9.23
C ALA A 312 19.11 -1.06 -10.44
N PRO A 313 18.81 -2.37 -10.58
CA PRO A 313 17.98 -2.86 -11.67
C PRO A 313 16.55 -2.33 -11.51
N ALA A 314 15.81 -2.23 -12.61
CA ALA A 314 14.44 -1.69 -12.61
C ALA A 314 13.51 -2.41 -11.60
N GLY A 315 13.65 -3.72 -11.44
CA GLY A 315 12.91 -4.49 -10.43
C GLY A 315 13.22 -4.04 -9.00
N ALA A 316 14.49 -3.73 -8.67
CA ALA A 316 14.85 -3.23 -7.34
C ALA A 316 14.35 -1.79 -7.11
N VAL A 317 14.34 -0.96 -8.15
CA VAL A 317 13.77 0.40 -8.11
C VAL A 317 12.26 0.35 -7.90
N TYR A 318 11.57 -0.55 -8.60
CA TYR A 318 10.14 -0.81 -8.41
C TYR A 318 9.86 -1.33 -6.99
N GLU A 319 10.61 -2.32 -6.50
CA GLU A 319 10.41 -2.84 -5.15
C GLU A 319 10.65 -1.79 -4.07
N ALA A 320 11.58 -0.86 -4.29
CA ALA A 320 11.79 0.28 -3.41
C ALA A 320 10.60 1.28 -3.45
N SER A 321 10.01 1.55 -4.61
CA SER A 321 8.91 2.52 -4.75
C SER A 321 7.56 2.03 -4.21
N VAL A 322 7.40 0.72 -4.05
CA VAL A 322 6.20 0.11 -3.47
C VAL A 322 6.46 -0.53 -2.11
N ALA A 323 7.66 -0.31 -1.54
CA ALA A 323 8.03 -0.86 -0.25
C ALA A 323 7.09 -0.34 0.85
N MET A 324 6.65 -1.24 1.71
CA MET A 324 5.92 -0.83 2.91
C MET A 324 6.84 0.02 3.80
N PRO A 325 6.36 1.14 4.34
CA PRO A 325 7.15 1.96 5.25
C PRO A 325 7.65 1.14 6.45
N PRO A 326 8.82 1.47 7.01
CA PRO A 326 9.30 0.84 8.23
C PRO A 326 8.27 0.96 9.35
N ARG A 327 8.25 -0.01 10.28
CA ARG A 327 7.21 -0.11 11.33
C ARG A 327 6.97 1.20 12.10
N ALA A 328 8.03 1.96 12.38
CA ALA A 328 7.93 3.25 13.08
C ALA A 328 7.13 4.33 12.30
N PHE A 329 7.00 4.18 10.98
CA PHE A 329 6.34 5.12 10.08
C PHE A 329 5.04 4.58 9.47
N LEU A 330 4.67 3.31 9.72
CA LEU A 330 3.40 2.75 9.27
C LEU A 330 2.22 3.57 9.77
N ALA A 331 1.38 4.05 8.85
CA ALA A 331 0.15 4.77 9.17
C ALA A 331 -1.00 3.79 9.46
N PRO A 332 -1.61 3.81 10.66
CA PRO A 332 -2.80 3.02 10.95
C PRO A 332 -3.95 3.25 9.95
N LYS A 333 -4.02 4.45 9.34
CA LYS A 333 -5.04 4.80 8.36
C LYS A 333 -5.06 3.89 7.14
N ASP A 334 -3.90 3.42 6.68
CA ASP A 334 -3.78 2.61 5.46
C ASP A 334 -4.50 1.26 5.61
N HIS A 335 -4.55 0.71 6.82
CA HIS A 335 -5.29 -0.52 7.13
C HIS A 335 -6.81 -0.36 6.96
N GLN A 336 -7.32 0.85 7.23
CA GLN A 336 -8.76 1.12 7.20
C GLN A 336 -9.33 1.08 5.77
N ALA A 337 -8.48 1.23 4.75
CA ALA A 337 -8.89 1.17 3.35
C ALA A 337 -9.46 -0.21 2.94
N HIS A 338 -9.15 -1.28 3.69
CA HIS A 338 -9.71 -2.60 3.43
C HIS A 338 -11.24 -2.68 3.60
N TYR A 339 -11.84 -1.78 4.39
CA TYR A 339 -13.26 -1.78 4.70
C TYR A 339 -14.12 -0.95 3.73
N TYR A 340 -13.54 -0.31 2.72
CA TYR A 340 -14.33 0.40 1.71
C TYR A 340 -15.19 -0.57 0.91
N ALA A 341 -16.48 -0.27 0.76
CA ALA A 341 -17.44 -1.15 0.09
C ALA A 341 -17.04 -1.47 -1.37
N ALA A 342 -16.41 -0.52 -2.05
CA ALA A 342 -15.87 -0.72 -3.40
C ALA A 342 -14.82 -1.85 -3.45
N ASN A 343 -13.96 -1.95 -2.44
CA ASN A 343 -12.91 -2.96 -2.35
C ASN A 343 -13.45 -4.36 -2.08
N LEU A 344 -14.59 -4.47 -1.38
CA LEU A 344 -15.28 -5.75 -1.17
C LEU A 344 -15.92 -6.24 -2.47
N ARG A 345 -16.52 -5.35 -3.27
CA ARG A 345 -17.13 -5.72 -4.56
C ARG A 345 -16.12 -6.27 -5.56
N LEU A 346 -14.85 -5.85 -5.51
CA LEU A 346 -13.79 -6.42 -6.37
C LEU A 346 -13.64 -7.93 -6.19
N GLN A 347 -13.97 -8.48 -5.01
CA GLN A 347 -13.79 -9.90 -4.71
C GLN A 347 -14.72 -10.79 -5.55
N SER A 348 -15.87 -10.28 -6.00
CA SER A 348 -16.86 -11.00 -6.81
C SER A 348 -16.88 -10.57 -8.28
N GLN A 349 -15.99 -9.67 -8.71
CA GLN A 349 -15.82 -9.32 -10.11
C GLN A 349 -14.93 -10.35 -10.80
N PHE A 350 -15.54 -11.42 -11.31
CA PHE A 350 -14.84 -12.45 -12.07
C PHE A 350 -14.70 -12.02 -13.53
N LYS A 351 -13.52 -12.26 -14.11
CA LYS A 351 -13.34 -12.17 -15.57
C LYS A 351 -14.12 -13.30 -16.23
N ASP A 352 -14.77 -13.00 -17.35
CA ASP A 352 -15.57 -13.95 -18.11
C ASP A 352 -15.55 -13.66 -19.62
N TRP A 353 -15.98 -14.63 -20.43
CA TRP A 353 -15.99 -14.57 -21.89
C TRP A 353 -17.36 -14.94 -22.47
N PRO A 354 -18.40 -14.12 -22.22
CA PRO A 354 -19.80 -14.50 -22.48
C PRO A 354 -20.12 -14.82 -23.95
N SER A 355 -19.29 -14.33 -24.90
CA SER A 355 -19.46 -14.60 -26.33
C SER A 355 -18.71 -15.83 -26.82
N ARG A 356 -18.00 -16.56 -25.94
CA ARG A 356 -17.23 -17.75 -26.28
C ARG A 356 -17.97 -19.01 -25.85
N PRO A 357 -17.77 -20.15 -26.53
CA PRO A 357 -18.24 -21.45 -26.02
C PRO A 357 -17.58 -21.79 -24.69
N HIS A 358 -18.37 -22.27 -23.73
CA HIS A 358 -17.89 -22.75 -22.44
C HIS A 358 -18.08 -24.26 -22.30
N THR A 359 -17.03 -24.94 -21.85
CA THR A 359 -17.09 -26.35 -21.44
C THR A 359 -17.10 -26.42 -19.92
N PRO A 360 -18.14 -26.99 -19.28
CA PRO A 360 -18.17 -27.14 -17.83
C PRO A 360 -17.10 -28.12 -17.36
N LEU A 361 -16.42 -27.77 -16.26
CA LEU A 361 -15.47 -28.68 -15.62
C LEU A 361 -16.18 -29.56 -14.59
N PRO A 362 -15.69 -30.79 -14.38
CA PRO A 362 -16.19 -31.69 -13.34
C PRO A 362 -16.15 -31.06 -11.95
N ALA A 363 -17.16 -31.34 -11.13
CA ALA A 363 -17.22 -30.83 -9.76
C ALA A 363 -16.06 -31.36 -8.91
N LEU A 364 -15.57 -30.54 -7.98
CA LEU A 364 -14.47 -30.91 -7.09
C LEU A 364 -14.88 -32.05 -6.14
N ASP A 365 -14.20 -33.19 -6.24
CA ASP A 365 -14.33 -34.29 -5.28
C ASP A 365 -13.18 -34.28 -4.26
N LEU A 366 -13.41 -33.59 -3.14
CA LEU A 366 -12.45 -33.53 -2.03
C LEU A 366 -12.20 -34.89 -1.38
N ALA A 367 -13.18 -35.80 -1.41
CA ALA A 367 -13.04 -37.11 -0.79
C ALA A 367 -12.14 -38.01 -1.63
N ALA A 368 -12.21 -37.92 -2.95
CA ALA A 368 -11.26 -38.57 -3.85
C ALA A 368 -9.84 -38.03 -3.66
N LEU A 369 -9.67 -36.71 -3.59
CA LEU A 369 -8.37 -36.08 -3.38
C LEU A 369 -7.76 -36.43 -2.01
N ALA A 370 -8.58 -36.52 -0.96
CA ALA A 370 -8.11 -36.88 0.38
C ALA A 370 -7.74 -38.37 0.51
N LYS A 371 -8.29 -39.23 -0.35
CA LYS A 371 -8.00 -40.67 -0.38
C LYS A 371 -6.82 -41.01 -1.28
N SER A 372 -6.38 -40.12 -2.15
CA SER A 372 -5.22 -40.42 -2.99
C SER A 372 -3.97 -40.52 -2.12
N GLU A 373 -3.14 -41.53 -2.37
CA GLU A 373 -1.83 -41.59 -1.75
C GLU A 373 -0.92 -40.59 -2.45
N ARG A 374 -0.10 -39.87 -1.68
CA ARG A 374 0.87 -38.93 -2.25
C ARG A 374 1.73 -39.68 -3.26
N HIS A 375 1.85 -39.12 -4.46
CA HIS A 375 2.52 -39.81 -5.56
C HIS A 375 3.97 -40.16 -5.25
N ASP A 376 4.33 -41.41 -5.54
CA ASP A 376 5.70 -41.89 -5.55
C ASP A 376 6.31 -41.61 -6.92
N PRO A 377 7.30 -40.68 -7.04
CA PRO A 377 7.91 -40.33 -8.33
C PRO A 377 8.52 -41.52 -9.08
N SER A 378 8.79 -42.64 -8.39
CA SER A 378 9.31 -43.86 -9.02
C SER A 378 8.27 -44.63 -9.84
N ARG A 379 6.97 -44.34 -9.67
CA ARG A 379 5.87 -45.01 -10.36
C ARG A 379 5.51 -44.39 -11.71
N GLY A 380 6.11 -43.26 -12.07
CA GLY A 380 5.84 -42.53 -13.31
C GLY A 380 4.50 -41.78 -13.28
N ASP A 381 4.38 -40.73 -14.09
CA ASP A 381 3.23 -39.83 -14.05
C ASP A 381 1.94 -40.50 -14.56
N VAL A 382 0.83 -40.19 -13.89
CA VAL A 382 -0.52 -40.55 -14.32
C VAL A 382 -0.92 -39.67 -15.51
N PRO A 383 -1.57 -40.22 -16.56
CA PRO A 383 -2.10 -39.42 -17.66
C PRO A 383 -3.11 -38.37 -17.17
N LEU A 384 -2.99 -37.15 -17.70
CA LEU A 384 -3.90 -36.05 -17.36
C LEU A 384 -5.32 -36.34 -17.88
N SER A 385 -6.33 -36.13 -17.03
CA SER A 385 -7.75 -36.22 -17.37
C SER A 385 -8.46 -34.87 -17.16
N LEU A 386 -9.68 -34.74 -17.69
CA LEU A 386 -10.50 -33.55 -17.51
C LEU A 386 -10.89 -33.33 -16.04
N ASP A 387 -11.17 -34.40 -15.29
CA ASP A 387 -11.45 -34.36 -13.84
C ASP A 387 -10.24 -33.83 -13.05
N ALA A 388 -9.05 -34.32 -13.39
CA ALA A 388 -7.81 -33.91 -12.76
C ALA A 388 -7.48 -32.44 -13.06
N LEU A 389 -7.64 -32.02 -14.32
CA LEU A 389 -7.49 -30.62 -14.72
C LEU A 389 -8.50 -29.72 -13.99
N GLY A 390 -9.77 -30.12 -13.92
CA GLY A 390 -10.81 -29.39 -13.20
C GLY A 390 -10.47 -29.21 -11.72
N THR A 391 -9.98 -30.27 -11.07
CA THR A 391 -9.55 -30.25 -9.67
C THR A 391 -8.38 -29.29 -9.43
N VAL A 392 -7.33 -29.37 -10.27
CA VAL A 392 -6.18 -28.45 -10.20
C VAL A 392 -6.65 -27.00 -10.36
N LEU A 393 -7.45 -26.70 -11.39
CA LEU A 393 -7.93 -25.33 -11.64
C LEU A 393 -8.84 -24.82 -10.52
N LYS A 394 -9.72 -25.66 -9.96
CA LYS A 394 -10.64 -25.27 -8.87
C LYS A 394 -9.89 -24.91 -7.60
N ILE A 395 -8.88 -25.67 -7.21
CA ILE A 395 -8.12 -25.40 -5.98
C ILE A 395 -7.13 -24.26 -6.20
N ALA A 396 -6.42 -24.24 -7.32
CA ALA A 396 -5.40 -23.24 -7.58
C ALA A 396 -6.01 -21.85 -7.85
N PHE A 397 -7.09 -21.76 -8.62
CA PHE A 397 -7.64 -20.48 -9.12
C PHE A 397 -9.11 -20.23 -8.74
N GLY A 398 -9.83 -21.27 -8.33
CA GLY A 398 -11.27 -21.22 -8.13
C GLY A 398 -11.73 -20.73 -6.76
N VAL A 399 -13.06 -20.59 -6.67
CA VAL A 399 -13.80 -20.20 -5.48
C VAL A 399 -14.18 -21.43 -4.64
N LYS A 400 -14.19 -21.27 -3.32
CA LYS A 400 -14.73 -22.23 -2.36
C LYS A 400 -16.22 -21.95 -2.16
N ASP A 401 -17.04 -22.51 -3.06
CA ASP A 401 -18.46 -22.15 -3.19
C ASP A 401 -19.24 -22.39 -1.89
N GLU A 402 -19.02 -23.52 -1.22
CA GLU A 402 -19.71 -23.91 0.02
C GLU A 402 -19.53 -22.93 1.19
N GLU A 403 -18.44 -22.15 1.17
CA GLU A 403 -18.17 -21.15 2.20
C GLU A 403 -18.30 -19.72 1.71
N SER A 404 -18.72 -19.54 0.45
CA SER A 404 -18.93 -18.24 -0.16
C SER A 404 -20.37 -17.77 0.04
N THR A 405 -20.56 -16.48 0.24
CA THR A 405 -21.87 -15.82 0.27
C THR A 405 -21.94 -14.77 -0.82
N THR A 406 -23.13 -14.22 -1.07
CA THR A 406 -23.33 -13.09 -1.99
C THR A 406 -22.49 -11.86 -1.63
N GLU A 407 -22.12 -11.72 -0.35
CA GLU A 407 -21.35 -10.59 0.16
C GLU A 407 -19.86 -10.90 0.34
N ARG A 408 -19.48 -12.19 0.39
CA ARG A 408 -18.12 -12.62 0.67
C ARG A 408 -17.76 -13.87 -0.10
N VAL A 409 -16.87 -13.71 -1.08
CA VAL A 409 -16.25 -14.84 -1.78
C VAL A 409 -15.20 -15.48 -0.88
N LYS A 410 -15.02 -16.80 -0.91
CA LYS A 410 -13.85 -17.47 -0.33
C LYS A 410 -13.09 -18.21 -1.41
N ARG A 411 -11.77 -18.27 -1.30
CA ARG A 411 -10.90 -18.97 -2.24
C ARG A 411 -10.11 -20.04 -1.51
N TRP A 412 -9.74 -21.08 -2.24
CA TRP A 412 -8.86 -22.13 -1.74
C TRP A 412 -7.43 -21.63 -1.58
N THR A 413 -6.96 -20.86 -2.55
CA THR A 413 -5.60 -20.29 -2.59
C THR A 413 -5.61 -18.81 -2.20
N ALA A 414 -4.54 -18.37 -1.53
CA ALA A 414 -4.36 -16.98 -1.14
C ALA A 414 -4.38 -16.05 -2.37
N ALA A 415 -5.04 -14.88 -2.24
CA ALA A 415 -5.29 -14.00 -3.39
C ALA A 415 -5.39 -12.51 -2.99
N SER A 416 -4.28 -11.87 -2.62
CA SER A 416 -4.18 -10.41 -2.44
C SER A 416 -5.37 -9.74 -1.72
N GLY A 417 -5.63 -10.12 -0.47
CA GLY A 417 -6.81 -9.63 0.27
C GLY A 417 -8.13 -10.12 -0.30
N ASN A 418 -8.12 -11.33 -0.86
CA ASN A 418 -9.23 -12.04 -1.52
C ASN A 418 -9.78 -11.37 -2.80
N ILE A 419 -8.99 -10.57 -3.50
CA ILE A 419 -9.40 -9.97 -4.78
C ILE A 419 -9.53 -11.01 -5.89
N GLY A 420 -8.60 -11.98 -5.94
CA GLY A 420 -8.46 -12.90 -7.08
C GLY A 420 -8.08 -12.12 -8.33
N CYS A 421 -6.79 -11.80 -8.46
CA CYS A 421 -6.27 -11.00 -9.57
C CYS A 421 -5.53 -11.82 -10.63
N THR A 422 -5.58 -13.15 -10.55
CA THR A 422 -4.95 -14.04 -11.54
C THR A 422 -6.00 -14.75 -12.37
N THR A 423 -5.67 -15.01 -13.64
CA THR A 423 -6.47 -15.82 -14.56
C THR A 423 -5.59 -16.93 -15.13
N ALA A 424 -6.06 -18.17 -15.06
CA ALA A 424 -5.42 -19.30 -15.71
C ALA A 424 -5.95 -19.46 -17.15
N TYR A 425 -5.02 -19.55 -18.09
CA TYR A 425 -5.25 -20.11 -19.41
C TYR A 425 -4.61 -21.48 -19.47
N VAL A 426 -5.26 -22.42 -20.15
CA VAL A 426 -4.73 -23.75 -20.39
C VAL A 426 -4.53 -23.95 -21.88
N VAL A 427 -3.34 -24.38 -22.25
CA VAL A 427 -2.99 -24.76 -23.62
C VAL A 427 -3.05 -26.27 -23.67
N LEU A 428 -4.14 -26.80 -24.23
CA LEU A 428 -4.40 -28.24 -24.32
C LEU A 428 -3.94 -28.79 -25.67
N ARG A 429 -3.22 -29.90 -25.61
CA ARG A 429 -2.66 -30.61 -26.79
C ARG A 429 -3.22 -32.00 -26.96
N ASP A 430 -3.68 -32.61 -25.88
CA ASP A 430 -4.19 -33.96 -25.85
C ASP A 430 -5.71 -34.00 -26.09
N GLU A 431 -6.10 -34.52 -27.25
CA GLU A 431 -7.49 -34.68 -27.66
C GLU A 431 -8.32 -35.60 -26.76
N ARG A 432 -7.66 -36.46 -25.95
CA ARG A 432 -8.32 -37.32 -24.96
C ARG A 432 -8.89 -36.53 -23.78
N ILE A 433 -8.37 -35.32 -23.53
CA ILE A 433 -8.84 -34.43 -22.48
C ILE A 433 -9.97 -33.57 -23.02
N MET A 434 -9.67 -32.78 -24.06
CA MET A 434 -10.57 -31.89 -24.79
C MET A 434 -9.95 -31.59 -26.17
N PRO A 435 -10.73 -31.05 -27.14
CA PRO A 435 -10.17 -30.63 -28.42
C PRO A 435 -8.93 -29.73 -28.23
N PRO A 436 -7.82 -29.98 -28.95
CA PRO A 436 -6.62 -29.16 -28.81
C PRO A 436 -6.92 -27.67 -29.04
N GLY A 437 -6.43 -26.82 -28.15
CA GLY A 437 -6.74 -25.40 -28.17
C GLY A 437 -6.29 -24.67 -26.91
N ILE A 438 -6.63 -23.39 -26.85
CA ILE A 438 -6.39 -22.50 -25.73
C ILE A 438 -7.72 -22.17 -25.10
N TYR A 439 -7.79 -22.35 -23.79
CA TYR A 439 -8.98 -22.12 -23.01
C TYR A 439 -8.68 -21.24 -21.80
N ALA A 440 -9.58 -20.31 -21.48
CA ALA A 440 -9.48 -19.50 -20.28
C ALA A 440 -10.37 -20.10 -19.18
N TYR A 441 -9.85 -20.17 -17.95
CA TYR A 441 -10.61 -20.65 -16.81
C TYR A 441 -11.54 -19.56 -16.26
N ALA A 442 -12.85 -19.72 -16.49
CA ALA A 442 -13.88 -18.85 -15.94
C ALA A 442 -14.21 -19.26 -14.50
N GLN A 443 -13.59 -18.58 -13.53
CA GLN A 443 -13.63 -18.93 -12.10
C GLN A 443 -15.04 -18.97 -11.52
N GLY A 444 -15.89 -18.00 -11.90
CA GLY A 444 -17.23 -17.85 -11.35
C GLY A 444 -18.19 -18.97 -11.74
N SER A 445 -17.98 -19.60 -12.91
CA SER A 445 -18.84 -20.66 -13.43
C SER A 445 -18.18 -22.04 -13.42
N HIS A 446 -16.90 -22.13 -13.02
CA HIS A 446 -16.09 -23.35 -13.09
C HIS A 446 -16.10 -23.99 -14.50
N THR A 447 -15.76 -23.20 -15.51
CA THR A 447 -15.77 -23.64 -16.91
C THR A 447 -14.50 -23.23 -17.65
N LEU A 448 -14.26 -23.85 -18.80
CA LEU A 448 -13.21 -23.48 -19.76
C LEU A 448 -13.84 -22.78 -20.97
N ALA A 449 -13.53 -21.50 -21.16
CA ALA A 449 -13.97 -20.70 -22.29
C ALA A 449 -12.99 -20.85 -23.47
N ALA A 450 -13.48 -21.22 -24.66
CA ALA A 450 -12.62 -21.39 -25.83
C ALA A 450 -12.08 -20.05 -26.36
N ILE A 451 -10.76 -19.87 -26.34
CA ILE A 451 -10.10 -18.63 -26.77
C ILE A 451 -9.59 -18.76 -28.22
N SER A 452 -8.85 -19.83 -28.50
CA SER A 452 -8.21 -20.05 -29.79
C SER A 452 -8.06 -21.54 -30.06
N SER A 453 -8.23 -21.96 -31.32
CA SER A 453 -7.87 -23.30 -31.78
C SER A 453 -6.40 -23.40 -32.20
N ARG A 454 -5.64 -22.29 -32.18
CA ARG A 454 -4.21 -22.29 -32.49
C ARG A 454 -3.44 -22.72 -31.25
N VAL A 455 -2.78 -23.85 -31.39
CA VAL A 455 -2.03 -24.53 -30.32
C VAL A 455 -0.54 -24.22 -30.53
N PRO A 456 0.14 -23.49 -29.63
CA PRO A 456 1.59 -23.28 -29.66
C PRO A 456 2.36 -24.61 -29.68
N PRO A 457 3.63 -24.67 -30.09
CA PRO A 457 4.43 -25.89 -29.94
C PRO A 457 4.70 -26.20 -28.45
N GLY A 458 4.82 -27.49 -28.12
CA GLY A 458 5.17 -27.98 -26.77
C GLY A 458 4.87 -29.48 -26.61
N ASP A 459 5.57 -30.13 -25.70
CA ASP A 459 5.52 -31.60 -25.55
C ASP A 459 4.56 -32.08 -24.46
N ALA A 460 4.24 -31.22 -23.49
CA ALA A 460 3.31 -31.56 -22.42
C ALA A 460 1.85 -31.62 -22.91
N PRO A 461 1.00 -32.50 -22.35
CA PRO A 461 -0.40 -32.59 -22.74
C PRO A 461 -1.18 -31.30 -22.41
N CYS A 462 -0.74 -30.57 -21.40
CA CYS A 462 -1.28 -29.28 -21.00
C CYS A 462 -0.16 -28.33 -20.52
N GLU A 463 -0.28 -27.05 -20.85
CA GLU A 463 0.44 -25.96 -20.17
C GLU A 463 -0.54 -25.02 -19.50
N ILE A 464 -0.25 -24.59 -18.28
CA ILE A 464 -0.97 -23.54 -17.56
C ILE A 464 -0.20 -22.24 -17.72
N VAL A 465 -0.84 -21.22 -18.28
CA VAL A 465 -0.33 -19.86 -18.38
C VAL A 465 -1.16 -18.96 -17.46
N ILE A 466 -0.50 -18.33 -16.50
CA ILE A 466 -1.13 -17.44 -15.53
C ILE A 466 -0.93 -16.00 -15.98
N THR A 467 -2.01 -15.24 -16.03
CA THR A 467 -1.98 -13.79 -16.28
C THR A 467 -2.48 -13.03 -15.06
N GLY A 468 -1.98 -11.82 -14.86
CA GLY A 468 -2.53 -10.87 -13.88
C GLY A 468 -3.68 -10.05 -14.42
N ASP A 469 -4.51 -9.49 -13.55
CA ASP A 469 -5.49 -8.45 -13.88
C ASP A 469 -5.07 -7.17 -13.15
N LEU A 470 -4.20 -6.38 -13.81
CA LEU A 470 -3.64 -5.17 -13.22
C LEU A 470 -4.72 -4.12 -12.98
N LYS A 471 -5.66 -3.96 -13.92
CA LYS A 471 -6.79 -3.03 -13.79
C LYS A 471 -7.57 -3.29 -12.51
N LYS A 472 -7.87 -4.56 -12.21
CA LYS A 472 -8.60 -4.94 -11.00
C LYS A 472 -7.79 -4.75 -9.72
N VAL A 473 -6.56 -5.27 -9.66
CA VAL A 473 -5.77 -5.22 -8.41
C VAL A 473 -5.29 -3.81 -8.08
N MET A 474 -4.91 -3.01 -9.09
CA MET A 474 -4.43 -1.65 -8.91
C MET A 474 -5.54 -0.68 -8.50
N THR A 475 -6.82 -1.03 -8.74
CA THR A 475 -7.96 -0.26 -8.20
C THR A 475 -7.92 -0.16 -6.68
N LYS A 476 -7.43 -1.20 -5.98
CA LYS A 476 -7.28 -1.20 -4.52
C LYS A 476 -5.86 -0.86 -4.07
N TYR A 477 -4.86 -1.42 -4.75
CA TYR A 477 -3.47 -1.40 -4.27
C TYR A 477 -2.56 -0.42 -5.02
N GLY A 478 -3.07 0.31 -6.02
CA GLY A 478 -2.24 1.18 -6.85
C GLY A 478 -1.07 0.41 -7.48
N THR A 479 0.10 1.02 -7.55
CA THR A 479 1.32 0.42 -8.12
C THR A 479 1.78 -0.84 -7.41
N PHE A 480 1.55 -0.98 -6.09
CA PHE A 480 1.85 -2.22 -5.35
C PHE A 480 1.09 -3.44 -5.88
N GLY A 481 -0.02 -3.22 -6.59
CA GLY A 481 -0.81 -4.26 -7.23
C GLY A 481 -0.02 -5.13 -8.23
N PHE A 482 1.02 -4.58 -8.88
CA PHE A 482 1.85 -5.35 -9.78
C PHE A 482 2.62 -6.45 -9.05
N ARG A 483 3.21 -6.16 -7.88
CA ARG A 483 3.90 -7.15 -7.03
C ARG A 483 2.94 -8.25 -6.56
N LEU A 484 1.73 -7.84 -6.21
CA LEU A 484 0.68 -8.74 -5.74
C LEU A 484 0.25 -9.76 -6.79
N VAL A 485 0.23 -9.40 -8.08
CA VAL A 485 -0.04 -10.36 -9.18
C VAL A 485 0.96 -11.51 -9.17
N PHE A 486 2.26 -11.23 -9.09
CA PHE A 486 3.28 -12.28 -9.11
C PHE A 486 3.29 -13.11 -7.83
N LEU A 487 3.00 -12.50 -6.67
CA LEU A 487 2.83 -13.24 -5.42
C LEU A 487 1.61 -14.18 -5.49
N ASP A 488 0.48 -13.71 -5.99
CA ASP A 488 -0.72 -14.52 -6.20
C ASP A 488 -0.44 -15.67 -7.19
N ALA A 489 0.21 -15.38 -8.33
CA ALA A 489 0.59 -16.39 -9.32
C ALA A 489 1.52 -17.46 -8.71
N GLY A 490 2.48 -17.06 -7.88
CA GLY A 490 3.31 -17.99 -7.11
C GLY A 490 2.51 -18.88 -6.17
N CYS A 491 1.52 -18.32 -5.46
CA CYS A 491 0.59 -19.11 -4.65
C CYS A 491 -0.24 -20.08 -5.50
N ASN A 492 -0.74 -19.64 -6.67
CA ASN A 492 -1.50 -20.49 -7.58
C ASN A 492 -0.65 -21.64 -8.12
N LEU A 493 0.60 -21.39 -8.54
CA LEU A 493 1.54 -22.42 -8.98
C LEU A 493 1.87 -23.41 -7.88
N ALA A 494 2.10 -22.93 -6.66
CA ALA A 494 2.35 -23.80 -5.51
C ALA A 494 1.14 -24.71 -5.23
N ALA A 495 -0.06 -24.15 -5.19
CA ALA A 495 -1.28 -24.92 -5.00
C ALA A 495 -1.53 -25.92 -6.14
N ALA A 496 -1.34 -25.50 -7.39
CA ALA A 496 -1.46 -26.38 -8.55
C ALA A 496 -0.47 -27.55 -8.48
N ARG A 497 0.78 -27.29 -8.08
CA ARG A 497 1.81 -28.32 -7.91
C ARG A 497 1.44 -29.31 -6.80
N GLU A 498 0.99 -28.84 -5.64
CA GLU A 498 0.62 -29.75 -4.54
C GLU A 498 -0.56 -30.64 -4.94
N VAL A 499 -1.57 -30.09 -5.63
CA VAL A 499 -2.70 -30.87 -6.13
C VAL A 499 -2.27 -31.85 -7.22
N ALA A 500 -1.43 -31.42 -8.15
CA ALA A 500 -0.89 -32.28 -9.20
C ALA A 500 -0.10 -33.47 -8.61
N GLN A 501 0.77 -33.22 -7.63
CA GLN A 501 1.51 -34.27 -6.91
C GLN A 501 0.58 -35.23 -6.16
N GLN A 502 -0.49 -34.71 -5.56
CA GLN A 502 -1.47 -35.52 -4.86
C GLN A 502 -2.30 -36.39 -5.81
N LEU A 503 -2.44 -35.98 -7.08
CA LEU A 503 -3.08 -36.73 -8.16
C LEU A 503 -2.10 -37.60 -8.96
N GLY A 504 -0.81 -37.53 -8.67
CA GLY A 504 0.24 -38.25 -9.41
C GLY A 504 0.52 -37.75 -10.81
N LEU A 505 0.27 -36.46 -11.06
CA LEU A 505 0.55 -35.81 -12.33
C LEU A 505 1.94 -35.19 -12.32
N GLY A 506 2.61 -35.23 -13.48
CA GLY A 506 3.78 -34.40 -13.74
C GLY A 506 3.42 -32.91 -13.67
N PHE A 507 4.30 -32.11 -13.06
CA PHE A 507 4.16 -30.66 -12.99
C PHE A 507 5.52 -29.99 -12.96
N ALA A 508 5.80 -29.11 -13.92
CA ALA A 508 7.06 -28.37 -13.96
C ALA A 508 6.81 -26.88 -14.27
N PRO A 509 7.10 -25.96 -13.33
CA PRO A 509 7.10 -24.54 -13.64
C PRO A 509 8.24 -24.21 -14.60
N HIS A 510 7.98 -23.34 -15.56
CA HIS A 510 9.00 -22.79 -16.43
C HIS A 510 9.78 -21.71 -15.69
N SER A 511 11.07 -21.58 -16.00
CA SER A 511 11.92 -20.49 -15.50
C SER A 511 12.03 -19.33 -16.48
N ASP A 512 11.60 -19.51 -17.74
CA ASP A 512 11.70 -18.54 -18.81
C ASP A 512 10.60 -18.78 -19.86
N TRP A 513 10.14 -17.70 -20.50
CA TRP A 513 9.12 -17.70 -21.55
C TRP A 513 9.15 -16.37 -22.32
N ASP A 514 8.51 -16.34 -23.49
CA ASP A 514 8.31 -15.13 -24.28
C ASP A 514 6.94 -14.51 -23.93
N ASP A 515 6.96 -13.44 -23.12
CA ASP A 515 5.76 -12.72 -22.70
C ASP A 515 4.95 -12.16 -23.88
N GLU A 516 5.62 -11.65 -24.93
CA GLU A 516 4.96 -11.05 -26.07
C GLU A 516 4.27 -12.11 -26.94
N ALA A 517 4.96 -13.23 -27.18
CA ALA A 517 4.39 -14.34 -27.94
C ALA A 517 3.19 -14.96 -27.23
N LEU A 518 3.27 -15.17 -25.91
CA LEU A 518 2.16 -15.68 -25.12
C LEU A 518 0.99 -14.68 -25.10
N ALA A 519 1.24 -13.40 -24.83
CA ALA A 519 0.18 -12.41 -24.80
C ALA A 519 -0.53 -12.28 -26.15
N LEU A 520 0.21 -12.29 -27.26
CA LEU A 520 -0.35 -12.27 -28.61
C LEU A 520 -1.30 -13.46 -28.86
N VAL A 521 -0.90 -14.66 -28.45
CA VAL A 521 -1.68 -15.88 -28.66
C VAL A 521 -2.90 -15.94 -27.73
N LEU A 522 -2.79 -15.42 -26.51
CA LEU A 522 -3.90 -15.32 -25.56
C LEU A 522 -4.87 -14.17 -25.88
N GLY A 523 -4.47 -13.21 -26.73
CA GLY A 523 -5.22 -11.99 -27.00
C GLY A 523 -5.23 -11.04 -25.80
N THR A 524 -4.18 -11.07 -24.97
CA THR A 524 -4.00 -10.21 -23.81
C THR A 524 -2.97 -9.11 -24.11
N SER A 525 -2.87 -8.12 -23.21
CA SER A 525 -1.86 -7.07 -23.30
C SER A 525 -0.93 -7.17 -22.09
N PRO A 526 0.41 -7.25 -22.25
CA PRO A 526 1.32 -7.29 -21.10
C PRO A 526 1.20 -6.10 -20.14
N ALA A 527 0.73 -4.94 -20.64
CA ALA A 527 0.54 -3.73 -19.84
C ALA A 527 -0.68 -3.80 -18.89
N ASP A 528 -1.68 -4.61 -19.23
CA ASP A 528 -2.90 -4.79 -18.43
C ASP A 528 -2.96 -6.17 -17.76
N GLU A 529 -2.43 -7.16 -18.45
CA GLU A 529 -2.49 -8.59 -18.14
C GLU A 529 -1.14 -9.28 -18.37
N PRO A 530 -0.11 -8.97 -17.57
CA PRO A 530 1.22 -9.55 -17.70
C PRO A 530 1.17 -11.07 -17.47
N ILE A 531 2.05 -11.81 -18.14
CA ILE A 531 2.26 -13.23 -17.85
C ILE A 531 3.00 -13.31 -16.51
N ALA A 532 2.37 -13.96 -15.53
CA ALA A 532 2.86 -14.04 -14.16
C ALA A 532 3.42 -15.41 -13.79
N GLY A 533 3.21 -16.42 -14.65
CA GLY A 533 3.76 -17.76 -14.47
C GLY A 533 3.34 -18.72 -15.57
N VAL A 534 4.19 -19.70 -15.85
CA VAL A 534 3.94 -20.77 -16.83
C VAL A 534 4.36 -22.10 -16.22
N ALA A 535 3.56 -23.15 -16.41
CA ALA A 535 3.90 -24.51 -15.97
C ALA A 535 3.35 -25.57 -16.91
N THR A 536 4.09 -26.66 -17.11
CA THR A 536 3.55 -27.88 -17.71
C THR A 536 2.72 -28.65 -16.69
N LEU A 537 1.68 -29.34 -17.15
CA LEU A 537 0.84 -30.22 -16.36
C LEU A 537 0.58 -31.52 -17.12
N GLY A 538 0.79 -32.65 -16.43
CA GLY A 538 0.65 -34.01 -16.95
C GLY A 538 1.96 -34.54 -17.54
N GLY A 539 2.20 -35.84 -17.38
CA GLY A 539 3.32 -36.52 -18.02
C GLY A 539 2.95 -36.99 -19.44
N THR A 540 3.94 -37.08 -20.31
CA THR A 540 3.86 -37.92 -21.51
C THR A 540 4.15 -39.34 -21.08
N ALA A 541 3.11 -40.18 -20.97
CA ALA A 541 3.27 -41.61 -20.70
C ALA A 541 4.21 -42.29 -21.71
#